data_AF-A0A8J6G2W5-F1
#
_entry.id   AF-A0A8J6G2W5-F1
#
_cell.length_a   1.000
_cell.length_b   1.000
_cell.length_c   1.000
_cell.angle_alpha   90.00
_cell.angle_beta   90.00
_cell.angle_gamma   90.00
#
_symmetry.space_group_name_H-M   'P 1'
#
loop_
_entity.id
_entity.type
_entity.pdbx_description
1 polymer ?
#
loop_
_entity_poly.entity_id
_entity_poly.type
_entity_poly.pdbx_seq_one_letter_code
_entity_poly.pdbx_strand_id
1 'polypeptide(L)' 'FPLIQAMHPTLAGKITGMLLEIDNSELLHMLESPESLRSKVDEAVAVLQAHQAKEAAQKAVNSATGVPTV' A
#
# COMPACT_ATOMS: atom_id res chain seq x y z
N PHE A 1 -8.81 11.42 0.61
CA PHE A 1 -7.57 12.07 1.07
C PHE A 1 -6.89 12.74 -0.13
N PRO A 2 -7.22 14.01 -0.44
CA PRO A 2 -6.85 14.66 -1.71
C PRO A 2 -5.33 14.77 -1.91
N LEU A 3 -4.58 14.95 -0.81
CA LEU A 3 -3.13 15.07 -0.82
C LEU A 3 -2.45 13.80 -1.34
N ILE A 4 -2.85 12.63 -0.82
CA ILE A 4 -2.33 11.33 -1.28
C ILE A 4 -2.77 11.05 -2.72
N GLN A 5 -4.01 11.42 -3.07
CA GLN A 5 -4.53 11.26 -4.43
C GLN A 5 -3.77 12.09 -5.47
N ALA A 6 -3.28 13.28 -5.11
CA ALA A 6 -2.44 14.09 -5.98
C ALA A 6 -1.05 13.46 -6.20
N MET A 7 -0.51 12.76 -5.20
CA MET A 7 0.81 12.10 -5.27
C MET A 7 0.74 10.75 -5.99
N HIS A 8 -0.25 9.91 -5.64
CA HIS A 8 -0.42 8.56 -6.16
C HIS A 8 -1.89 8.27 -6.51
N PRO A 9 -2.40 8.77 -7.65
CA PRO A 9 -3.83 8.66 -7.99
C PRO A 9 -4.35 7.21 -8.02
N THR A 10 -3.53 6.27 -8.47
CA THR A 10 -3.88 4.86 -8.63
C THR A 10 -3.82 4.06 -7.33
N LEU A 11 -2.94 4.45 -6.40
CA LEU A 11 -2.71 3.73 -5.14
C LEU A 11 -3.34 4.44 -3.94
N ALA A 12 -3.92 5.63 -4.13
CA ALA A 12 -4.41 6.49 -3.07
C ALA A 12 -5.37 5.79 -2.11
N GLY A 13 -6.29 4.97 -2.62
CA GLY A 13 -7.23 4.23 -1.80
C GLY A 13 -6.54 3.24 -0.86
N LYS A 14 -5.56 2.48 -1.37
CA LYS A 14 -4.80 1.50 -0.57
C LYS A 14 -3.86 2.18 0.43
N ILE A 15 -3.14 3.22 -0.01
CA ILE A 15 -2.25 4.00 0.85
C ILE A 15 -3.06 4.64 1.98
N THR A 16 -4.18 5.29 1.65
CA THR A 16 -5.06 5.90 2.68
C THR A 16 -5.57 4.84 3.64
N GLY A 17 -6.00 3.66 3.14
CA GLY A 17 -6.44 2.56 4.00
C GLY A 17 -5.37 2.10 5.00
N MET A 18 -4.13 1.94 4.56
CA MET A 18 -3.01 1.59 5.43
C MET A 18 -2.67 2.70 6.43
N LEU A 19 -2.75 3.97 6.00
CA LEU A 19 -2.52 5.11 6.90
C LEU A 19 -3.63 5.25 7.95
N LEU A 20 -4.86 4.80 7.67
CA LEU A 20 -5.96 4.84 8.65
C LEU A 20 -5.80 3.81 9.78
N GLU A 21 -4.86 2.88 9.66
CA GLU A 21 -4.48 1.97 10.76
C GLU A 21 -3.51 2.64 11.76
N ILE A 22 -3.02 3.85 11.44
CA ILE A 22 -2.16 4.66 12.31
C ILE A 22 -3.03 5.36 13.37
N ASP A 23 -2.51 5.48 14.59
CA ASP A 23 -3.18 6.18 15.69
C ASP A 23 -3.54 7.62 15.32
N ASN A 24 -4.70 8.09 15.77
CA ASN A 24 -5.20 9.43 15.48
C ASN A 24 -4.21 10.56 15.85
N SER A 25 -3.43 10.38 16.92
CA SER A 25 -2.40 11.35 17.33
C SER A 25 -1.25 11.44 16.33
N GLU A 26 -0.82 10.32 15.75
CA GLU A 26 0.23 10.30 14.73
C GLU A 26 -0.31 10.80 13.38
N LEU A 27 -1.57 10.49 13.04
CA LEU A 27 -2.25 11.06 11.88
C LEU A 27 -2.36 12.59 11.94
N LEU A 28 -2.68 13.15 13.10
CA LEU A 28 -2.71 14.61 13.30
C LEU A 28 -1.33 15.21 13.08
N HIS A 29 -0.29 14.63 13.67
CA HIS A 29 1.08 15.10 13.49
C HIS A 29 1.54 15.02 12.01
N MET A 30 1.12 13.98 11.28
CA MET A 30 1.38 13.86 9.85
C MET A 30 0.66 14.93 9.03
N LEU A 31 -0.55 15.34 9.42
CA LEU A 31 -1.28 16.42 8.75
C LEU A 31 -0.65 17.79 9.01
N GLU A 32 -0.03 17.98 10.17
CA GLU A 32 0.71 19.20 10.54
C GLU A 32 2.09 19.29 9.88
N SER A 33 2.69 18.14 9.53
CA SER A 33 4.01 18.05 8.90
C SER A 33 3.96 17.40 7.51
N PRO A 34 4.07 18.20 6.43
CA PRO A 34 4.09 17.69 5.06
C PRO A 34 5.22 16.66 4.80
N GLU A 35 6.37 16.82 5.46
CA GLU A 35 7.48 15.87 5.36
C GLU A 35 7.14 14.53 6.00
N SER A 36 6.49 14.54 7.17
CA SER A 36 6.06 13.32 7.85
C SER A 36 5.00 12.58 7.04
N LEU A 37 4.03 13.30 6.46
CA LEU A 37 3.05 12.70 5.56
C LEU A 37 3.73 12.03 4.36
N ARG A 38 4.68 12.72 3.72
CA ARG A 38 5.39 12.21 2.55
C ARG A 38 6.21 10.96 2.89
N SER A 39 6.95 10.96 3.99
CA SER A 39 7.73 9.79 4.44
C SER A 39 6.84 8.56 4.64
N LYS A 40 5.69 8.73 5.29
CA LYS A 40 4.75 7.63 5.54
C LYS A 40 4.06 7.15 4.27
N VAL A 41 3.77 8.05 3.34
CA VAL A 41 3.26 7.68 2.01
C VAL A 41 4.30 6.85 1.26
N ASP A 42 5.57 7.24 1.27
CA ASP A 42 6.65 6.51 0.62
C ASP A 42 6.84 5.10 1.23
N GLU A 43 6.79 4.98 2.56
CA GLU A 43 6.80 3.68 3.26
C GLU A 43 5.60 2.80 2.84
N ALA A 44 4.38 3.36 2.84
CA ALA A 44 3.19 2.63 2.43
C ALA A 44 3.26 2.19 0.96
N VAL A 45 3.82 3.00 0.07
CA VAL A 45 4.05 2.64 -1.33
C VAL A 45 5.02 1.46 -1.44
N ALA A 46 6.15 1.50 -0.71
CA ALA A 46 7.14 0.42 -0.73
C ALA A 46 6.52 -0.91 -0.25
N VAL A 47 5.75 -0.88 0.83
CA VAL A 47 5.04 -2.06 1.36
C VAL A 47 4.01 -2.57 0.34
N LEU A 48 3.22 -1.69 -0.28
CA LEU A 48 2.25 -2.08 -1.29
C LEU A 48 2.88 -2.71 -2.53
N GLN A 49 4.06 -2.23 -2.95
CA GLN A 49 4.80 -2.81 -4.07
C GLN A 49 5.34 -4.18 -3.71
N ALA A 50 5.93 -4.33 -2.52
CA ALA A 50 6.42 -5.62 -2.03
C ALA A 50 5.28 -6.65 -1.89
N HIS A 51 4.12 -6.23 -1.38
CA HIS A 51 2.93 -7.08 -1.27
C HIS A 51 2.43 -7.51 -2.65
N GLN A 52 2.30 -6.58 -3.60
CA GLN A 52 1.85 -6.90 -4.96
C GLN A 52 2.80 -7.87 -5.68
N ALA A 53 4.12 -7.68 -5.53
CA ALA A 53 5.11 -8.59 -6.09
C ALA A 53 4.98 -10.00 -5.48
N LYS A 54 4.77 -10.08 -4.17
CA LYS A 54 4.55 -11.35 -3.45
C LYS A 54 3.25 -12.02 -3.88
N GLU A 55 2.15 -11.28 -3.99
CA GLU A 55 0.85 -11.80 -4.44
C GLU A 55 0.92 -12.30 -5.88
N ALA A 56 1.58 -11.57 -6.77
CA ALA A 56 1.79 -11.99 -8.15
C ALA A 56 2.60 -13.29 -8.23
N ALA A 57 3.68 -13.41 -7.44
CA ALA A 57 4.49 -14.62 -7.36
C ALA A 57 3.69 -15.81 -6.80
N GLN A 58 2.90 -15.61 -5.75
CA GLN A 58 2.04 -16.67 -5.19
C GLN A 58 0.95 -17.11 -6.18
N LYS A 59 0.36 -16.18 -6.92
CA LYS A 59 -0.65 -16.51 -7.94
C LYS A 59 -0.06 -17.32 -9.10
N ALA A 60 1.17 -17.03 -9.50
CA ALA A 60 1.89 -17.79 -10.54
C ALA A 60 2.25 -19.22 -10.07
N VAL A 61 2.66 -19.39 -8.80
CA VAL A 61 2.95 -20.72 -8.25
C VAL A 61 1.68 -21.57 -8.13
N ASN A 62 0.57 -20.98 -7.67
CA ASN A 62 -0.69 -21.73 -7.48
C ASN A 62 -1.36 -22.14 -8.81
N SER A 63 -1.06 -21.43 -9.90
CA SER A 63 -1.56 -21.80 -11.24
C SER A 63 -0.69 -22.84 -11.95
N ALA A 64 0.54 -23.06 -11.50
CA ALA A 64 1.46 -24.06 -12.06
C ALA A 64 1.31 -25.47 -11.45
N THR A 65 0.65 -25.63 -10.29
CA THR A 65 0.47 -26.92 -9.61
C THR A 65 -0.85 -27.63 -9.91
N GLY A 66 -1.69 -27.08 -10.80
CA GLY A 66 -2.89 -27.75 -11.31
C GLY A 66 -2.56 -28.78 -12.38
N VAL A 67 -1.94 -29.91 -12.02
CA VAL A 67 -1.80 -31.05 -12.95
C VAL A 67 -3.11 -31.85 -12.91
N PRO A 68 -3.85 -31.97 -14.03
CA PRO A 68 -5.02 -32.83 -14.13
C PRO A 68 -4.56 -34.28 -14.30
N THR A 69 -4.80 -35.11 -13.30
CA THR A 69 -4.67 -36.57 -13.46
C THR A 69 -5.86 -37.05 -14.28
N VAL A 70 -5.59 -37.41 -15.55
CA VAL A 70 -6.44 -38.25 -16.41
C VAL A 70 -6.47 -39.67 -15.87
#